data_AF-A0A351LE83-F1
#
_entry.id   AF-A0A351LE83-F1
#
_cell.length_a   1.000
_cell.length_b   1.000
_cell.length_c   1.000
_cell.angle_alpha   90.00
_cell.angle_beta   90.00
_cell.angle_gamma   90.00
#
_symmetry.space_group_name_H-M   'P 1'
#
loop_
_entity.id
_entity.type
_entity.pdbx_description
1 polymer ?
#
loop_
_entity_poly.entity_id
_entity_poly.type
_entity_poly.pdbx_seq_one_letter_code
_entity_poly.pdbx_strand_id
1 'polypeptide(L)' 'FQQGLAIVREVGDRAGEGVTLSSIGSIYNYLGQYSKALEFYQQALAIVREVGDRAGEGRILNNMGSVYNSLG' A
#
# COMPACT_ATOMS: atom_id res chain seq x y z
N PHE A 1 17.81 5.26 -24.15
CA PHE A 1 17.69 6.28 -23.09
C PHE A 1 16.24 6.69 -22.80
N GLN A 2 15.44 7.11 -23.79
CA GLN A 2 14.06 7.56 -23.56
C GLN A 2 13.12 6.48 -22.99
N GLN A 3 13.21 5.23 -23.49
CA GLN A 3 12.40 4.11 -22.96
C GLN A 3 12.72 3.78 -21.50
N GLY A 4 14.00 3.75 -21.13
CA GLY A 4 14.41 3.51 -19.74
C GLY A 4 13.97 4.61 -18.78
N LEU A 5 13.97 5.88 -19.22
CA LEU A 5 13.49 7.00 -18.41
C LEU A 5 11.96 6.94 -18.19
N ALA A 6 11.19 6.50 -19.20
CA ALA A 6 9.76 6.30 -19.08
C ALA A 6 9.43 5.20 -18.06
N ILE A 7 10.13 4.06 -18.13
CA ILE A 7 9.96 2.95 -17.17
C ILE A 7 10.29 3.38 -15.74
N VAL A 8 11.39 4.11 -15.54
CA VAL A 8 11.78 4.59 -14.19
C VAL A 8 10.72 5.54 -13.62
N ARG A 9 10.14 6.42 -14.45
CA ARG A 9 9.06 7.32 -14.02
C ARG A 9 7.80 6.54 -13.66
N GLU A 10 7.38 5.62 -14.51
CA GLU A 10 6.20 4.79 -14.28
C GLU A 10 6.32 3.97 -12.98
N VAL A 11 7.48 3.33 -12.75
CA VAL A 11 7.75 2.61 -11.50
C VAL A 11 7.74 3.54 -10.29
N GLY A 12 8.32 4.75 -10.42
CA GLY A 12 8.34 5.75 -9.35
C GLY A 12 6.94 6.25 -9.00
N ASP A 13 6.13 6.60 -10.00
CA ASP A 13 4.76 7.06 -9.84
C ASP A 13 3.90 5.96 -9.19
N ARG A 14 4.06 4.72 -9.66
CA ARG A 14 3.38 3.54 -9.12
C ARG A 14 3.77 3.29 -7.67
N ALA A 15 5.05 3.40 -7.31
CA ALA A 15 5.48 3.29 -5.91
C ALA A 15 4.86 4.38 -5.02
N GLY A 16 4.76 5.62 -5.52
CA GLY A 16 4.10 6.72 -4.82
C GLY A 16 2.60 6.49 -4.58
N GLU A 17 1.91 5.89 -5.54
CA GLU A 17 0.50 5.49 -5.42
C GLU A 17 0.30 4.49 -4.26
N GLY A 18 1.17 3.47 -4.17
CA GLY A 18 1.13 2.46 -3.10
C GLY A 18 1.31 3.05 -1.70
N VAL A 19 2.25 4.00 -1.54
CA VAL A 19 2.48 4.71 -0.27
C VAL A 19 1.24 5.53 0.14
N THR A 20 0.62 6.20 -0.83
CA THR A 20 -0.57 7.03 -0.58
C THR A 20 -1.75 6.16 -0.14
N LEU A 21 -2.01 5.07 -0.85
CA LEU A 21 -3.09 4.12 -0.51
C LEU A 21 -2.88 3.49 0.87
N SER A 22 -1.64 3.09 1.22
CA SER A 22 -1.33 2.59 2.55
C SER A 22 -1.56 3.64 3.64
N SER A 23 -1.35 4.93 3.34
CA SER A 23 -1.61 6.02 4.29
C SER A 23 -3.11 6.21 4.50
N ILE A 24 -3.92 6.14 3.43
CA ILE A 24 -5.39 6.18 3.50
C ILE A 24 -5.93 5.00 4.32
N GLY A 25 -5.41 3.78 4.09
CA GLY A 25 -5.77 2.61 4.89
C GLY A 25 -5.54 2.83 6.39
N SER A 26 -4.42 3.47 6.74
CA SER A 26 -4.08 3.79 8.13
C SER A 26 -5.02 4.81 8.76
N ILE A 27 -5.46 5.80 7.98
CA ILE A 27 -6.47 6.77 8.43
C ILE A 27 -7.80 6.05 8.72
N TYR A 28 -8.27 5.18 7.83
CA TYR A 28 -9.50 4.43 8.07
C TYR A 28 -9.40 3.46 9.24
N ASN A 29 -8.24 2.84 9.45
CA ASN A 29 -8.00 2.00 10.62
C ASN A 29 -8.13 2.81 11.92
N TYR A 30 -7.50 3.99 11.97
CA TYR A 30 -7.60 4.90 13.10
C TYR A 30 -9.04 5.38 13.37
N LEU A 31 -9.85 5.53 12.32
CA LEU A 31 -11.27 5.87 12.42
C LEU A 31 -12.18 4.68 12.78
N GLY A 32 -11.63 3.48 13.00
CA GLY A 32 -12.40 2.25 13.26
C GLY A 32 -13.15 1.72 12.04
N GLN A 33 -12.90 2.26 10.84
CA GLN A 33 -13.52 1.82 9.59
C GLN A 33 -12.71 0.68 8.97
N TYR A 34 -12.63 -0.44 9.69
CA TYR A 34 -11.72 -1.55 9.40
C TYR A 34 -11.88 -2.15 7.99
N SER A 35 -13.11 -2.31 7.51
CA SER A 35 -13.35 -2.84 6.14
C SER A 35 -12.74 -1.95 5.06
N LYS A 36 -12.87 -0.62 5.19
CA LYS A 36 -12.25 0.33 4.25
C LYS A 36 -10.74 0.32 4.41
N ALA A 37 -10.22 0.25 5.64
CA ALA A 37 -8.79 0.15 5.87
C ALA A 37 -8.18 -1.03 5.11
N LEU A 38 -8.79 -2.22 5.20
CA LEU A 38 -8.35 -3.42 4.49
C LEU A 38 -8.42 -3.26 2.97
N GLU A 39 -9.46 -2.62 2.43
CA GLU A 39 -9.59 -2.36 0.99
C GLU A 39 -8.40 -1.54 0.46
N PHE A 40 -8.07 -0.43 1.13
CA PHE A 40 -6.94 0.41 0.73
C PHE A 40 -5.59 -0.28 0.94
N TYR A 41 -5.42 -1.05 2.00
CA TYR A 41 -4.21 -1.85 2.20
C TYR A 41 -4.03 -2.92 1.12
N GLN A 42 -5.10 -3.57 0.65
CA GLN A 42 -5.03 -4.55 -0.43
C GLN A 42 -4.61 -3.91 -1.76
N GLN A 43 -5.13 -2.72 -2.09
CA GLN A 43 -4.72 -1.98 -3.28
C GLN A 43 -3.24 -1.57 -3.19
N ALA A 44 -2.82 -1.04 -2.04
CA ALA A 44 -1.41 -0.71 -1.79
C ALA A 44 -0.51 -1.94 -1.91
N LEU A 45 -0.95 -3.11 -1.38
CA LEU A 45 -0.21 -4.36 -1.42
C LEU A 45 0.02 -4.86 -2.85
N ALA A 46 -0.98 -4.73 -3.72
CA ALA A 46 -0.84 -5.10 -5.14
C ALA A 46 0.26 -4.27 -5.82
N ILE A 47 0.26 -2.96 -5.56
CA ILE A 47 1.23 -2.02 -6.13
C ILE A 47 2.65 -2.29 -5.64
N VAL A 48 2.87 -2.43 -4.33
CA VAL A 48 4.22 -2.66 -3.79
C VAL A 48 4.80 -3.99 -4.28
N ARG A 49 3.95 -5.00 -4.54
CA ARG A 49 4.36 -6.27 -5.16
C ARG A 49 4.75 -6.09 -6.62
N GLU A 50 3.97 -5.32 -7.37
CA GLU A 50 4.24 -5.01 -8.78
C GLU A 50 5.58 -4.30 -8.96
N VAL A 51 5.88 -3.30 -8.13
CA VAL A 51 7.15 -2.55 -8.19
C VAL A 51 8.31 -3.23 -7.45
N GLY A 52 8.05 -4.35 -6.76
CA GLY A 52 9.06 -5.11 -6.03
C GLY A 52 9.52 -4.49 -4.70
N ASP A 53 8.76 -3.57 -4.11
CA ASP A 53 9.04 -2.97 -2.80
C ASP A 53 8.67 -3.92 -1.64
N ARG A 54 9.65 -4.72 -1.22
CA ARG A 54 9.48 -5.69 -0.12
C ARG A 54 9.35 -5.03 1.25
N ALA A 55 9.91 -3.83 1.43
CA ALA A 55 9.79 -3.11 2.70
C ALA A 55 8.37 -2.55 2.84
N GLY A 56 7.81 -1.98 1.76
CA GLY A 56 6.42 -1.57 1.65
C GLY A 56 5.44 -2.72 1.89
N GLU A 57 5.67 -3.88 1.27
CA GLU A 57 4.88 -5.10 1.49
C GLU A 57 4.84 -5.49 2.97
N GLY A 58 5.99 -5.57 3.63
CA GLY A 58 6.06 -5.92 5.05
C GLY A 58 5.29 -4.94 5.94
N ARG A 59 5.41 -3.63 5.69
CA ARG A 59 4.67 -2.60 6.43
C ARG A 59 3.15 -2.75 6.26
N ILE A 60 2.69 -2.95 5.02
CA ILE A 60 1.25 -3.08 4.72
C ILE A 60 0.67 -4.32 5.40
N LEU A 61 1.34 -5.47 5.31
CA LEU A 61 0.90 -6.71 5.95
C LEU A 61 0.82 -6.57 7.48
N ASN A 62 1.78 -5.89 8.10
CA ASN A 62 1.74 -5.62 9.54
C ASN A 62 0.53 -4.76 9.93
N ASN A 63 0.23 -3.73 9.13
CA ASN A 63 -0.93 -2.89 9.36
C ASN A 63 -2.25 -3.67 9.20
N MET A 64 -2.37 -4.52 8.20
CA MET A 64 -3.53 -5.41 8.04
C MET A 64 -3.68 -6.36 9.24
N GLY A 65 -2.58 -6.89 9.77
CA GLY A 65 -2.59 -7.68 11.01
C GLY A 65 -3.14 -6.90 12.20
N SER A 66 -2.76 -5.62 12.34
CA SER A 66 -3.32 -4.74 13.37
C SER A 66 -4.83 -4.53 13.21
N VAL A 67 -5.32 -4.38 11.98
CA VAL A 67 -6.76 -4.28 11.70
C VAL A 67 -7.48 -5.57 12.12
N TYR A 68 -6.95 -6.74 11.75
CA TYR A 68 -7.56 -8.02 12.15
C TYR A 68 -7.56 -8.23 13.66
N ASN A 69 -6.50 -7.82 14.36
CA ASN A 69 -6.48 -7.84 15.82
C ASN A 69 -7.54 -6.92 16.45
N SER A 70 -7.90 -5.83 15.77
CA SER A 70 -8.93 -4.89 16.24
C SER A 70 -10.37 -5.35 15.95
N LEU A 71 -10.52 -6.34 15.06
CA LEU A 71 -11.81 -6.96 14.70
C LEU A 71 -12.14 -8.20 15.55
N GLY A 72 -11.14 -8.78 16.22
CA GLY A 72 -11.29 -9.93 17.12
C GLY A 72 -11.69 -9.52 18.54
#